data_AF-A0A8C9FAK8-F1
#
_entry.id   AF-A0A8C9FAK8-F1
#
_cell.length_a   1.000
_cell.length_b   1.000
_cell.length_c   1.000
_cell.angle_alpha   90.00
_cell.angle_beta   90.00
_cell.angle_gamma   90.00
#
_symmetry.space_group_name_H-M   'P 1'
#
loop_
_entity.id
_entity.type
_entity.pdbx_description
1 polymer ?
#
loop_
_entity_poly.entity_id
_entity_poly.type
_entity_poly.pdbx_seq_one_letter_code
_entity_poly.pdbx_strand_id
1 'polypeptide(L)'
;MELPAEAVGCSGWTRCREHCHRYRAAGSAAGLENAVTGRGRPAAAGAGPFPAFQFRGRHEGPDWRRLSAVDVGRVWREGDVAALQEHLEHVTFCSAERERCPHCQGPADPLLLKLLRLAQLCTEYLLHSQEYLSAQLSSLEEALRAAQAQRDRLAEEVAQRTQEVKGLKEECRRRKKMISTQQMMLEARASYHQKLFFKEMFLKSGFCLVFPAEQKRKAKTDKLQDEIEKLKEQLQLTKSQLEAEQQANMVRFSKVIGTK
;
A
#
# COMPACT_ATOMS: atom_id res chain seq x y z
N MET A 1 -16.62 -32.21 92.30
CA MET A 1 -16.11 -30.89 91.85
C MET A 1 -15.22 -31.17 90.66
N GLU A 2 -15.80 -31.53 89.51
CA GLU A 2 -16.40 -30.65 88.48
C GLU A 2 -15.37 -29.77 87.75
N LEU A 3 -15.23 -30.05 86.45
CA LEU A 3 -14.63 -29.30 85.33
C LEU A 3 -15.49 -28.05 84.97
N PRO A 4 -15.27 -27.25 83.89
CA PRO A 4 -14.20 -27.17 82.86
C PRO A 4 -13.76 -25.73 82.40
N ALA A 5 -12.73 -25.71 81.55
CA ALA A 5 -12.46 -24.90 80.32
C ALA A 5 -13.09 -23.50 80.05
N GLU A 6 -12.22 -22.53 79.72
CA GLU A 6 -12.50 -21.34 78.87
C GLU A 6 -11.26 -21.12 77.96
N ALA A 7 -11.31 -21.26 76.63
CA ALA A 7 -11.93 -20.40 75.61
C ALA A 7 -11.27 -19.01 75.47
N VAL A 8 -10.09 -18.95 74.83
CA VAL A 8 -9.50 -17.68 74.35
C VAL A 8 -10.19 -17.31 73.04
N GLY A 9 -10.99 -16.23 73.11
CA GLY A 9 -12.00 -15.85 72.13
C GLY A 9 -11.49 -15.23 70.82
N CYS A 10 -12.14 -15.64 69.73
CA CYS A 10 -12.26 -14.91 68.47
C CYS A 10 -13.18 -13.69 68.66
N SER A 11 -12.63 -12.49 68.81
CA SER A 11 -13.37 -11.24 69.04
C SER A 11 -13.21 -10.21 67.91
N GLY A 12 -13.36 -10.66 66.65
CA GLY A 12 -13.28 -9.78 65.47
C GLY A 12 -14.58 -9.55 64.70
N TRP A 13 -15.60 -10.41 64.86
CA TRP A 13 -16.74 -10.47 63.92
C TRP A 13 -18.11 -10.07 64.52
N THR A 14 -18.17 -9.72 65.81
CA THR A 14 -19.42 -9.39 66.50
C THR A 14 -19.82 -7.91 66.41
N ARG A 15 -19.01 -7.03 65.81
CA ARG A 15 -19.28 -5.58 65.75
C ARG A 15 -19.82 -5.05 64.40
N CYS A 16 -20.13 -5.94 63.45
CA CYS A 16 -20.57 -5.59 62.09
C CYS A 16 -22.10 -5.67 61.89
N ARG A 17 -22.91 -5.75 62.96
CA ARG A 17 -24.37 -5.95 62.86
C ARG A 17 -25.20 -4.66 62.94
N GLU A 18 -24.64 -3.56 63.46
CA GLU A 18 -25.43 -2.34 63.74
C GLU A 18 -25.37 -1.25 62.64
N HIS A 19 -24.48 -1.36 61.65
CA HIS A 19 -24.35 -0.33 60.60
C HIS A 19 -25.18 -0.59 59.33
N CYS A 20 -25.71 -1.81 59.13
CA CYS A 20 -26.31 -2.25 57.86
C CYS A 20 -27.78 -1.82 57.65
N HIS A 21 -28.43 -1.22 58.66
CA HIS A 21 -29.86 -0.84 58.56
C HIS A 21 -30.14 0.50 57.86
N ARG A 22 -29.13 1.31 57.53
CA ARG A 22 -29.34 2.67 56.97
C ARG A 22 -29.34 2.81 55.46
N TYR A 23 -28.93 1.80 54.68
CA TYR A 23 -28.84 1.91 53.22
C TYR A 23 -30.00 1.27 52.44
N ARG A 24 -31.06 0.81 53.12
CA ARG A 24 -32.20 0.12 52.49
C ARG A 24 -33.30 1.04 51.92
N ALA A 25 -33.01 2.32 51.69
CA ALA A 25 -34.00 3.26 51.17
C ALA A 25 -33.38 4.26 50.19
N ALA A 26 -33.09 3.83 48.95
CA ALA A 26 -33.05 4.70 47.76
C ALA A 26 -32.94 3.88 46.46
N GLY A 27 -33.98 3.98 45.60
CA GLY A 27 -33.99 3.80 44.12
C GLY A 27 -33.59 2.43 43.55
N SER A 28 -34.48 1.56 43.04
CA SER A 28 -35.47 1.69 41.95
C SER A 28 -34.93 2.18 40.60
N ALA A 29 -34.99 1.25 39.63
CA ALA A 29 -35.20 1.37 38.18
C ALA A 29 -34.19 2.15 37.31
N ALA A 30 -33.53 1.44 36.40
CA ALA A 30 -33.61 1.64 34.94
C ALA A 30 -32.72 0.62 34.21
N GLY A 31 -33.30 -0.13 33.28
CA GLY A 31 -32.57 -0.93 32.31
C GLY A 31 -31.92 -0.03 31.27
N LEU A 32 -30.71 -0.37 30.86
CA LEU A 32 -29.97 0.27 29.78
C LEU A 32 -29.47 -0.82 28.83
N GLU A 33 -30.26 -1.06 27.78
CA GLU A 33 -29.78 -1.65 26.54
C GLU A 33 -28.95 -0.58 25.82
N ASN A 34 -27.66 -0.80 25.66
CA ASN A 34 -26.81 0.05 24.83
C ASN A 34 -26.36 -0.71 23.59
N ALA A 35 -27.03 -0.40 22.48
CA ALA A 35 -26.58 -0.73 21.14
C ALA A 35 -25.45 0.23 20.73
N VAL A 36 -24.21 -0.25 20.72
CA VAL A 36 -23.09 0.49 20.12
C VAL A 36 -23.05 0.16 18.63
N THR A 37 -23.65 1.03 17.83
CA THR A 37 -23.47 1.06 16.37
C THR A 37 -22.38 2.07 16.00
N GLY A 38 -21.15 1.59 15.86
CA GLY A 38 -20.05 2.36 15.25
C GLY A 38 -20.00 2.10 13.75
N ARG A 39 -20.36 3.09 12.92
CA ARG A 39 -20.14 3.06 11.46
C ARG A 39 -18.73 3.56 11.11
N GLY A 40 -18.00 2.77 10.33
CA GLY A 40 -17.35 3.23 9.10
C GLY A 40 -15.82 3.22 8.99
N ARG A 41 -15.24 2.21 8.30
CA ARG A 41 -14.41 2.35 7.07
C ARG A 41 -14.01 0.96 6.49
N PRO A 42 -13.52 0.88 5.23
CA PRO A 42 -14.07 -0.01 4.21
C PRO A 42 -13.46 -1.41 4.21
N ALA A 43 -14.19 -2.30 3.52
CA ALA A 43 -13.93 -3.71 3.31
C ALA A 43 -12.46 -4.05 3.01
N ALA A 44 -11.83 -4.75 3.96
CA ALA A 44 -10.81 -5.74 3.64
C ALA A 44 -11.54 -7.04 3.29
N ALA A 45 -11.57 -7.39 2.01
CA ALA A 45 -12.03 -8.69 1.56
C ALA A 45 -11.10 -9.76 2.16
N GLY A 46 -11.64 -10.65 3.00
CA GLY A 46 -10.89 -11.85 3.41
C GLY A 46 -11.20 -12.48 4.76
N ALA A 47 -12.04 -11.88 5.62
CA ALA A 47 -12.44 -12.53 6.87
C ALA A 47 -13.96 -12.75 6.87
N GLY A 48 -14.38 -14.02 7.00
CA GLY A 48 -15.77 -14.34 7.33
C GLY A 48 -16.18 -13.62 8.63
N PRO A 49 -17.47 -13.28 8.80
CA PRO A 49 -17.91 -12.52 9.96
C PRO A 49 -17.62 -13.29 11.25
N PHE A 50 -16.74 -12.74 12.10
CA PHE A 50 -16.55 -13.24 13.46
C PHE A 50 -17.89 -13.09 14.21
N PRO A 51 -18.34 -14.10 14.97
CA PRO A 51 -19.63 -14.06 15.61
C PRO A 51 -19.75 -12.88 16.57
N ALA A 52 -20.94 -12.27 16.61
CA ALA A 52 -21.23 -11.16 17.51
C ALA A 52 -21.10 -11.63 18.98
N PHE A 53 -20.50 -10.79 19.82
CA PHE A 53 -20.32 -11.08 21.24
C PHE A 53 -21.66 -11.18 21.97
N GLN A 54 -21.82 -12.24 22.75
CA GLN A 54 -22.95 -12.44 23.65
C GLN A 54 -22.45 -13.11 24.92
N PHE A 55 -22.91 -12.62 26.07
CA PHE A 55 -22.60 -13.24 27.35
C PHE A 55 -23.29 -14.60 27.48
N ARG A 56 -22.55 -15.59 27.99
CA ARG A 56 -23.05 -16.93 28.25
C ARG A 56 -23.79 -17.01 29.59
N GLY A 57 -24.75 -17.93 29.66
CA GLY A 57 -25.42 -18.28 30.91
C GLY A 57 -24.44 -18.93 31.90
N ARG A 58 -24.59 -18.64 33.20
CA ARG A 58 -23.80 -19.26 34.28
C ARG A 58 -24.71 -20.11 35.14
N HIS A 59 -24.60 -21.43 35.03
CA HIS A 59 -25.51 -22.37 35.69
C HIS A 59 -24.80 -23.35 36.63
N GLU A 60 -23.51 -23.58 36.44
CA GLU A 60 -22.72 -24.51 37.25
C GLU A 60 -22.20 -23.83 38.51
N GLY A 61 -22.32 -24.50 39.66
CA GLY A 61 -21.82 -23.99 40.93
C GLY A 61 -20.29 -24.00 40.99
N PRO A 62 -19.66 -23.21 41.90
CA PRO A 62 -18.21 -23.19 42.04
C PRO A 62 -17.70 -24.51 42.64
N ASP A 63 -16.71 -25.14 42.00
CA ASP A 63 -15.91 -26.20 42.62
C ASP A 63 -15.00 -25.64 43.73
N TRP A 64 -15.53 -25.56 44.94
CA TRP A 64 -14.82 -25.08 46.12
C TRP A 64 -13.58 -25.91 46.46
N ARG A 65 -13.57 -27.20 46.12
CA ARG A 65 -12.43 -28.07 46.41
C ARG A 65 -11.25 -27.72 45.51
N ARG A 66 -11.48 -27.51 44.21
CA ARG A 66 -10.43 -27.05 43.29
C ARG A 66 -9.97 -25.65 43.64
N LEU A 67 -10.90 -24.72 43.88
CA LEU A 67 -10.56 -23.33 44.19
C LEU A 67 -9.76 -23.18 45.50
N SER A 68 -10.04 -24.00 46.51
CA SER A 68 -9.32 -23.95 47.79
C SER A 68 -7.89 -24.51 47.71
N ALA A 69 -7.57 -25.32 46.70
CA ALA A 69 -6.22 -25.84 46.49
C ALA A 69 -5.27 -24.79 45.89
N VAL A 70 -5.80 -23.69 45.35
CA VAL A 70 -5.02 -22.64 44.69
C VAL A 70 -4.39 -21.71 45.73
N ASP A 71 -3.06 -21.66 45.76
CA ASP A 71 -2.33 -20.63 46.51
C ASP A 71 -2.29 -19.32 45.70
N VAL A 72 -3.29 -18.47 45.93
CA VAL A 72 -3.41 -17.15 45.27
C VAL A 72 -2.21 -16.25 45.57
N GLY A 73 -1.60 -16.38 46.76
CA GLY A 73 -0.43 -15.59 47.14
C GLY A 73 0.80 -15.96 46.32
N ARG A 74 0.99 -17.25 46.07
CA ARG A 74 2.03 -17.76 45.17
C ARG A 74 1.79 -17.32 43.73
N VAL A 75 0.57 -17.50 43.22
CA VAL A 75 0.19 -17.09 41.84
C VAL A 75 0.50 -15.61 41.62
N TRP A 76 0.19 -14.75 42.58
CA TRP A 76 0.51 -13.32 42.50
C TRP A 76 2.02 -13.02 42.52
N ARG A 77 2.77 -13.62 43.46
CA ARG A 77 4.21 -13.33 43.63
C ARG A 77 5.06 -13.85 42.47
N GLU A 78 4.72 -15.04 41.97
CA GLU A 78 5.49 -15.73 40.93
C GLU A 78 4.95 -15.45 39.52
N GLY A 79 3.74 -14.88 39.40
CA GLY A 79 3.08 -14.71 38.12
C GLY A 79 2.78 -16.05 37.46
N ASP A 80 2.31 -17.04 38.23
CA ASP A 80 2.02 -18.40 37.74
C ASP A 80 0.77 -18.39 36.83
N VAL A 81 0.98 -18.04 35.58
CA VAL A 81 -0.07 -17.96 34.55
C VAL A 81 -0.68 -19.32 34.28
N ALA A 82 0.09 -20.42 34.41
CA ALA A 82 -0.40 -21.76 34.16
C ALA A 82 -1.47 -22.16 35.19
N ALA A 83 -1.19 -21.92 36.48
CA ALA A 83 -2.17 -22.15 37.54
C ALA A 83 -3.43 -21.28 37.36
N LEU A 84 -3.27 -20.02 36.94
CA LEU A 84 -4.40 -19.13 36.66
C LEU A 84 -5.24 -19.62 35.46
N GLN A 85 -4.58 -20.05 34.38
CA GLN A 85 -5.24 -20.55 33.17
C GLN A 85 -6.10 -21.79 33.45
N GLU A 86 -5.64 -22.69 34.32
CA GLU A 86 -6.41 -23.89 34.68
C GLU A 86 -7.78 -23.56 35.32
N HIS A 87 -7.87 -22.42 36.00
CA HIS A 87 -9.08 -21.98 36.72
C HIS A 87 -9.89 -20.93 35.96
N LEU A 88 -9.33 -20.35 34.89
CA LEU A 88 -9.87 -19.18 34.21
C LEU A 88 -11.27 -19.43 33.67
N GLU A 89 -11.47 -20.54 32.97
CA GLU A 89 -12.77 -20.91 32.39
C GLU A 89 -13.81 -21.11 33.50
N HIS A 90 -13.49 -21.94 34.50
CA HIS A 90 -14.39 -22.26 35.61
C HIS A 90 -14.81 -21.01 36.39
N VAL A 91 -13.85 -20.16 36.79
CA VAL A 91 -14.14 -18.93 37.55
C VAL A 91 -14.96 -17.96 36.72
N THR A 92 -14.69 -17.87 35.41
CA THR A 92 -15.45 -16.99 34.52
C THR A 92 -16.90 -17.45 34.39
N PHE A 93 -17.18 -18.75 34.24
CA PHE A 93 -18.51 -19.26 33.89
C PHE A 93 -19.32 -19.88 35.04
N CYS A 94 -18.79 -19.99 36.25
CA CYS A 94 -19.55 -20.49 37.40
C CYS A 94 -20.56 -19.48 37.97
N SER A 95 -21.56 -19.97 38.72
CA SER A 95 -22.60 -19.20 39.38
C SER A 95 -22.54 -19.36 40.89
N ALA A 96 -22.21 -18.28 41.60
CA ALA A 96 -22.22 -18.24 43.06
C ALA A 96 -23.56 -17.76 43.66
N GLU A 97 -24.57 -17.47 42.82
CA GLU A 97 -25.82 -16.81 43.24
C GLU A 97 -26.64 -17.63 44.26
N ARG A 98 -26.50 -18.96 44.25
CA ARG A 98 -27.26 -19.89 45.09
C ARG A 98 -26.42 -20.45 46.24
N GLU A 99 -25.16 -20.04 46.34
CA GLU A 99 -24.22 -20.56 47.33
C GLU A 99 -24.57 -20.03 48.73
N ARG A 100 -24.44 -20.93 49.70
CA ARG A 100 -24.74 -20.65 51.11
C ARG A 100 -23.52 -20.89 51.97
N CYS A 101 -23.40 -20.11 53.03
CA CYS A 101 -22.34 -20.31 54.01
C CYS A 101 -22.43 -21.71 54.62
N PRO A 102 -21.35 -22.52 54.59
CA PRO A 102 -21.36 -23.87 55.17
C PRO A 102 -21.67 -23.90 56.67
N HIS A 103 -21.37 -22.83 57.40
CA HIS A 103 -21.52 -22.76 58.86
C HIS A 103 -22.89 -22.28 59.33
N CYS A 104 -23.49 -21.30 58.65
CA CYS A 104 -24.74 -20.67 59.09
C CYS A 104 -25.89 -20.77 58.09
N GLN A 105 -25.66 -21.39 56.92
CA GLN A 105 -26.65 -21.55 55.84
C GLN A 105 -27.20 -20.22 55.29
N GLY A 106 -26.60 -19.09 55.68
CA GLY A 106 -26.92 -17.76 55.19
C GLY A 106 -26.50 -17.58 53.73
N PRO A 107 -27.20 -16.72 52.97
CA PRO A 107 -26.83 -16.40 51.60
C PRO A 107 -25.50 -15.63 51.55
N ALA A 108 -24.80 -15.72 50.42
CA ALA A 108 -23.65 -14.88 50.15
C ALA A 108 -24.03 -13.38 50.13
N ASP A 109 -23.06 -12.52 50.46
CA ASP A 109 -23.24 -11.07 50.46
C ASP A 109 -23.61 -10.58 49.04
N PRO A 110 -24.75 -9.88 48.86
CA PRO A 110 -25.17 -9.38 47.56
C PRO A 110 -24.16 -8.44 46.87
N LEU A 111 -23.38 -7.66 47.62
CA LEU A 111 -22.38 -6.76 47.04
C LEU A 111 -21.17 -7.54 46.52
N LEU A 112 -20.73 -8.57 47.24
CA LEU A 112 -19.66 -9.46 46.77
C LEU A 112 -20.09 -10.26 45.54
N LEU A 113 -21.33 -10.73 45.50
CA LEU A 113 -21.90 -11.39 44.32
C LEU A 113 -21.93 -10.45 43.11
N LYS A 114 -22.31 -9.18 43.30
CA LYS A 114 -22.27 -8.17 42.23
C LYS A 114 -20.84 -7.91 41.75
N LEU A 115 -19.88 -7.79 42.65
CA LEU A 115 -18.48 -7.58 42.32
C LEU A 115 -17.93 -8.78 41.52
N LEU A 116 -18.19 -10.01 41.99
CA LEU A 116 -17.82 -11.23 41.28
C LEU A 116 -18.46 -11.27 39.89
N ARG A 117 -19.76 -10.97 39.79
CA ARG A 117 -20.47 -10.97 38.51
C ARG A 117 -19.87 -9.97 37.52
N LEU A 118 -19.55 -8.74 37.98
CA LEU A 118 -18.88 -7.75 37.14
C LEU A 118 -17.49 -8.22 36.71
N ALA A 119 -16.70 -8.77 37.63
CA ALA A 119 -15.38 -9.33 37.31
C ALA A 119 -15.48 -10.44 36.26
N GLN A 120 -16.42 -11.38 36.41
CA GLN A 120 -16.66 -12.44 35.43
C GLN A 120 -17.07 -11.90 34.05
N LEU A 121 -17.96 -10.91 33.99
CA LEU A 121 -18.37 -10.29 32.72
C LEU A 121 -17.19 -9.56 32.05
N CYS A 122 -16.36 -8.86 32.83
CA CYS A 122 -15.14 -8.25 32.33
C CYS A 122 -14.18 -9.32 31.77
N THR A 123 -13.93 -10.39 32.51
CA THR A 123 -13.05 -11.49 32.06
C THR A 123 -13.58 -12.17 30.81
N GLU A 124 -14.88 -12.44 30.72
CA GLU A 124 -15.50 -13.04 29.53
C GLU A 124 -15.36 -12.14 28.29
N TYR A 125 -15.54 -10.83 28.45
CA TYR A 125 -15.31 -9.87 27.38
C TYR A 125 -13.84 -9.81 26.95
N LEU A 126 -12.91 -9.90 27.90
CA LEU A 126 -11.47 -9.95 27.61
C LEU A 126 -11.07 -11.22 26.87
N LEU A 127 -11.62 -12.37 27.26
CA LEU A 127 -11.43 -13.65 26.55
C LEU A 127 -11.94 -13.56 25.11
N HIS A 128 -13.15 -13.06 24.91
CA HIS A 128 -13.68 -12.84 23.56
C HIS A 128 -12.82 -11.86 22.75
N SER A 129 -12.37 -10.78 23.37
CA SER A 129 -11.50 -9.79 22.71
C SER A 129 -10.17 -10.43 22.29
N GLN A 130 -9.59 -11.29 23.12
CA GLN A 130 -8.38 -12.04 22.79
C GLN A 130 -8.60 -12.96 21.60
N GLU A 131 -9.66 -13.77 21.60
CA GLU A 131 -10.01 -14.66 20.48
C GLU A 131 -10.24 -13.87 19.19
N TYR A 132 -11.01 -12.77 19.26
CA TYR A 132 -11.30 -11.90 18.14
C TYR A 132 -10.05 -11.27 17.54
N LEU A 133 -9.17 -10.70 18.37
CA LEU A 133 -7.90 -10.12 17.93
C LEU A 133 -6.98 -11.20 17.34
N SER A 134 -6.94 -12.39 17.95
CA SER A 134 -6.11 -13.50 17.45
C SER A 134 -6.58 -13.98 16.08
N ALA A 135 -7.90 -14.13 15.87
CA ALA A 135 -8.46 -14.50 14.58
C ALA A 135 -8.20 -13.43 13.51
N GLN A 136 -8.33 -12.15 13.85
CA GLN A 136 -8.01 -11.06 12.93
C GLN A 136 -6.52 -11.03 12.55
N LEU A 137 -5.62 -11.21 13.52
CA LEU A 137 -4.18 -11.28 13.26
C LEU A 137 -3.86 -12.43 12.30
N SER A 138 -4.36 -13.64 12.57
CA SER A 138 -4.16 -14.80 11.69
C SER A 138 -4.66 -14.52 10.26
N SER A 139 -5.84 -13.93 10.11
CA SER A 139 -6.39 -13.58 8.79
C SER A 139 -5.54 -12.54 8.05
N LEU A 140 -5.07 -11.51 8.75
CA LEU A 140 -4.19 -10.49 8.16
C LEU A 140 -2.83 -11.07 7.77
N GLU A 141 -2.27 -11.97 8.58
CA GLU A 141 -1.03 -12.66 8.26
C GLU A 141 -1.18 -13.55 7.02
N GLU A 142 -2.29 -14.28 6.88
CA GLU A 142 -2.58 -15.08 5.68
C GLU A 142 -2.71 -14.20 4.44
N ALA A 143 -3.45 -13.09 4.53
CA ALA A 143 -3.58 -12.12 3.45
C ALA A 143 -2.21 -11.52 3.06
N LEU A 144 -1.35 -11.23 4.04
CA LEU A 144 0.01 -10.75 3.80
C LEU A 144 0.86 -11.80 3.08
N ARG A 145 0.82 -13.06 3.51
CA ARG A 145 1.54 -14.16 2.85
C ARG A 145 1.08 -14.34 1.41
N ALA A 146 -0.23 -14.27 1.16
CA ALA A 146 -0.79 -14.35 -0.20
C ALA A 146 -0.33 -13.17 -1.08
N ALA A 147 -0.36 -11.95 -0.55
CA ALA A 147 0.10 -10.76 -1.28
C ALA A 147 1.61 -10.82 -1.58
N GLN A 148 2.42 -11.32 -0.66
CA GLN A 148 3.86 -11.55 -0.87
C GLN A 148 4.10 -12.58 -1.97
N ALA A 149 3.40 -13.72 -1.93
CA ALA A 149 3.50 -14.73 -2.97
C ALA A 149 3.10 -14.19 -4.36
N GLN A 150 2.06 -13.34 -4.43
CA GLN A 150 1.66 -12.67 -5.67
C GLN A 150 2.73 -11.69 -6.15
N ARG A 151 3.31 -10.89 -5.26
CA ARG A 151 4.40 -9.97 -5.59
C ARG A 151 5.60 -10.71 -6.18
N ASP A 152 5.98 -11.83 -5.56
CA ASP A 152 7.15 -12.60 -5.98
C ASP A 152 6.94 -13.22 -7.37
N ARG A 153 5.74 -13.77 -7.64
CA ARG A 153 5.36 -14.23 -8.99
C ARG A 153 5.44 -13.12 -10.04
N LEU A 154 4.90 -11.94 -9.72
CA LEU A 154 4.97 -10.79 -10.64
C LEU A 154 6.41 -10.33 -10.86
N ALA A 155 7.27 -10.41 -9.85
CA ALA A 155 8.68 -10.07 -9.99
C ALA A 155 9.41 -11.04 -10.94
N GLU A 156 9.10 -12.34 -10.87
CA GLU A 156 9.60 -13.34 -11.81
C GLU A 156 9.12 -13.07 -13.25
N GLU A 157 7.84 -12.77 -13.44
CA GLU A 157 7.29 -12.40 -14.75
C GLU A 157 7.97 -11.15 -15.32
N VAL A 158 8.17 -10.11 -14.50
CA VAL A 158 8.88 -8.89 -14.91
C VAL A 158 10.32 -9.20 -15.31
N ALA A 159 11.02 -10.07 -14.58
CA ALA A 159 12.38 -10.50 -14.91
C ALA A 159 12.42 -11.23 -16.27
N GLN A 160 11.49 -12.16 -16.50
CA GLN A 160 11.35 -12.89 -17.76
C GLN A 160 11.10 -11.93 -18.93
N ARG A 161 10.10 -11.05 -18.83
CA ARG A 161 9.78 -10.06 -19.87
C ARG A 161 10.95 -9.12 -20.14
N THR A 162 11.68 -8.72 -19.10
CA THR A 162 12.87 -7.89 -19.25
C THR A 162 13.95 -8.60 -20.07
N GLN A 163 14.14 -9.91 -19.84
CA GLN A 163 15.08 -10.72 -20.61
C GLN A 163 14.65 -10.90 -22.07
N GLU A 164 13.35 -11.14 -22.32
CA GLU A 164 12.79 -11.20 -23.68
C GLU A 164 13.03 -9.90 -24.44
N VAL A 165 12.75 -8.75 -23.82
CA VAL A 165 12.97 -7.43 -24.42
C VAL A 165 14.45 -7.21 -24.75
N LYS A 166 15.37 -7.64 -23.88
CA LYS A 166 16.81 -7.57 -24.17
C LYS A 166 17.18 -8.41 -25.40
N GLY A 167 16.70 -9.66 -25.45
CA GLY A 167 16.94 -10.55 -26.61
C GLY A 167 16.40 -9.97 -27.91
N LEU A 168 15.16 -9.46 -27.91
CA LEU A 168 14.56 -8.82 -29.08
C LEU A 168 15.31 -7.56 -29.53
N LYS A 169 15.83 -6.75 -28.59
CA LYS A 169 16.66 -5.58 -28.91
C LYS A 169 17.96 -5.97 -29.61
N GLU A 170 18.62 -7.03 -29.13
CA GLU A 170 19.85 -7.55 -29.73
C GLU A 170 19.60 -8.11 -31.14
N GLU A 171 18.50 -8.84 -31.32
CA GLU A 171 18.09 -9.35 -32.63
C GLU A 171 17.76 -8.21 -33.60
N CYS A 172 17.01 -7.20 -33.16
CA CYS A 172 16.75 -5.99 -33.94
C CYS A 172 18.05 -5.31 -34.36
N ARG A 173 19.03 -5.18 -33.45
CA ARG A 173 20.34 -4.61 -33.76
C ARG A 173 21.09 -5.45 -34.79
N ARG A 174 21.06 -6.78 -34.67
CA ARG A 174 21.68 -7.72 -35.63
C ARG A 174 21.06 -7.60 -37.02
N ARG A 175 19.72 -7.60 -37.11
CA ARG A 175 18.98 -7.45 -38.37
C ARG A 175 19.26 -6.10 -39.04
N LYS A 176 19.29 -4.99 -38.27
CA LYS A 176 19.67 -3.66 -38.79
C LYS A 176 21.06 -3.64 -39.42
N LYS A 177 22.06 -4.26 -38.77
CA LYS A 177 23.41 -4.38 -39.33
C LYS A 177 23.42 -5.18 -40.64
N MET A 178 22.72 -6.32 -40.67
CA MET A 178 22.63 -7.16 -41.87
C MET A 178 22.02 -6.41 -43.06
N ILE A 179 20.93 -5.68 -42.83
CA ILE A 179 20.28 -4.86 -43.87
C ILE A 179 21.24 -3.76 -44.36
N SER A 180 21.92 -3.06 -43.46
CA SER A 180 22.89 -2.02 -43.84
C SER A 180 24.05 -2.58 -44.67
N THR A 181 24.60 -3.74 -44.32
CA THR A 181 25.63 -4.41 -45.14
C THR A 181 25.09 -4.80 -46.51
N GLN A 182 23.88 -5.34 -46.59
CA GLN A 182 23.24 -5.70 -47.86
C GLN A 182 23.01 -4.48 -48.76
N GLN A 183 22.53 -3.36 -48.19
CA GLN A 183 22.36 -2.10 -48.90
C GLN A 183 23.68 -1.60 -49.48
N MET A 184 24.76 -1.58 -48.68
CA MET A 184 26.09 -1.19 -49.14
C MET A 184 26.59 -2.07 -50.30
N MET A 185 26.40 -3.39 -50.22
CA MET A 185 26.77 -4.32 -51.30
C MET A 185 25.97 -4.05 -52.59
N LEU A 186 24.67 -3.76 -52.47
CA LEU A 186 23.81 -3.43 -53.61
C LEU A 186 24.23 -2.09 -54.25
N GLU A 187 24.54 -1.07 -53.47
CA GLU A 187 25.03 0.23 -53.96
C GLU A 187 26.37 0.11 -54.68
N ALA A 188 27.30 -0.66 -54.12
CA ALA A 188 28.60 -0.93 -54.75
C ALA A 188 28.42 -1.68 -56.08
N ARG A 189 27.54 -2.68 -56.12
CA ARG A 189 27.21 -3.43 -57.35
C ARG A 189 26.52 -2.53 -58.38
N ALA A 190 25.56 -1.71 -57.97
CA ALA A 190 24.88 -0.76 -58.86
C ALA A 190 25.88 0.24 -59.46
N SER A 191 26.78 0.79 -58.64
CA SER A 191 27.85 1.70 -59.08
C SER A 191 28.82 1.02 -60.06
N TYR A 192 29.17 -0.24 -59.83
CA TYR A 192 29.99 -1.03 -60.74
C TYR A 192 29.31 -1.27 -62.09
N HIS A 193 28.05 -1.70 -62.08
CA HIS A 193 27.27 -1.89 -63.32
C HIS A 193 27.02 -0.58 -64.06
N GLN A 194 26.81 0.54 -63.35
CA GLN A 194 26.72 1.86 -63.96
C GLN A 194 28.02 2.22 -64.68
N LYS A 195 29.19 2.00 -64.06
CA LYS A 195 30.50 2.22 -64.71
C LYS A 195 30.72 1.30 -65.91
N LEU A 196 30.35 0.02 -65.81
CA LEU A 196 30.42 -0.92 -66.93
C LEU A 196 29.48 -0.53 -68.06
N PHE A 197 28.25 -0.12 -67.75
CA PHE A 197 27.27 0.36 -68.72
C PHE A 197 27.78 1.60 -69.44
N PHE A 198 28.34 2.59 -68.73
CA PHE A 198 28.98 3.74 -69.34
C PHE A 198 30.15 3.34 -70.24
N LYS A 199 31.00 2.39 -69.82
CA LYS A 199 32.12 1.91 -70.60
C LYS A 199 31.68 1.13 -71.85
N GLU A 200 30.66 0.28 -71.74
CA GLU A 200 30.10 -0.45 -72.88
C GLU A 200 29.36 0.47 -73.84
N MET A 201 28.60 1.45 -73.34
CA MET A 201 28.00 2.49 -74.18
C MET A 201 29.08 3.27 -74.92
N PHE A 202 30.17 3.64 -74.25
CA PHE A 202 31.30 4.36 -74.86
C PHE A 202 32.01 3.55 -75.95
N LEU A 203 32.07 2.22 -75.80
CA LEU A 203 32.70 1.33 -76.78
C LEU A 203 31.74 0.94 -77.93
N LYS A 204 30.43 0.87 -77.67
CA LYS A 204 29.40 0.50 -78.67
C LYS A 204 28.93 1.69 -79.50
N SER A 205 28.92 2.91 -78.96
CA SER A 205 28.70 4.12 -79.73
C SER A 205 30.03 4.85 -79.93
N GLY A 206 30.65 4.60 -81.09
CA GLY A 206 31.58 5.56 -81.66
C GLY A 206 30.84 6.88 -81.84
N PHE A 207 30.95 7.75 -80.84
CA PHE A 207 30.65 9.17 -80.82
C PHE A 207 29.68 9.69 -81.91
N CYS A 208 28.37 9.52 -81.71
CA CYS A 208 27.34 10.34 -82.37
C CYS A 208 26.01 10.11 -81.63
N LEU A 209 25.65 10.84 -80.57
CA LEU A 209 24.88 12.09 -80.67
C LEU A 209 24.63 12.76 -79.28
N VAL A 210 25.38 12.43 -78.22
CA VAL A 210 25.11 12.98 -76.86
C VAL A 210 25.89 14.27 -76.55
N PHE A 211 27.04 14.51 -77.20
CA PHE A 211 27.80 15.74 -77.02
C PHE A 211 27.05 17.03 -77.39
N PRO A 212 26.23 17.10 -78.46
CA PRO A 212 25.44 18.29 -78.76
C PRO A 212 24.35 18.58 -77.70
N ALA A 213 23.81 17.54 -77.06
CA ALA A 213 22.75 17.68 -76.06
C ALA A 213 23.32 18.11 -74.69
N GLU A 214 24.49 17.59 -74.30
CA GLU A 214 25.23 18.06 -73.12
C GLU A 214 25.80 19.47 -73.32
N GLN A 215 26.27 19.85 -74.51
CA GLN A 215 26.65 21.24 -74.80
C GLN A 215 25.45 22.19 -74.72
N LYS A 216 24.29 21.81 -75.27
CA LYS A 216 23.07 22.62 -75.14
C LYS A 216 22.56 22.69 -73.70
N ARG A 217 22.71 21.64 -72.90
CA ARG A 217 22.38 21.65 -71.47
C ARG A 217 23.36 22.52 -70.68
N LYS A 218 24.66 22.36 -70.87
CA LYS A 218 25.70 23.22 -70.25
C LYS A 218 25.49 24.69 -70.64
N ALA A 219 25.32 25.00 -71.91
CA ALA A 219 25.04 26.37 -72.36
C ALA A 219 23.73 26.96 -71.79
N LYS A 220 22.72 26.13 -71.48
CA LYS A 220 21.52 26.58 -70.77
C LYS A 220 21.78 26.79 -69.28
N THR A 221 22.54 25.90 -68.65
CA THR A 221 22.93 26.04 -67.23
C THR A 221 23.83 27.26 -67.03
N ASP A 222 24.79 27.51 -67.93
CA ASP A 222 25.68 28.66 -67.88
C ASP A 222 24.89 29.97 -68.04
N LYS A 223 23.93 30.03 -68.99
CA LYS A 223 23.02 31.17 -69.11
C LYS A 223 22.17 31.42 -67.86
N LEU A 224 21.64 30.36 -67.25
CA LEU A 224 20.91 30.48 -65.99
C LEU A 224 21.82 30.93 -64.84
N GLN A 225 23.09 30.52 -64.85
CA GLN A 225 24.08 30.92 -63.86
C GLN A 225 24.42 32.41 -64.00
N ASP A 226 24.61 32.90 -65.22
CA ASP A 226 24.85 34.32 -65.53
C ASP A 226 23.64 35.18 -65.11
N GLU A 227 22.40 34.70 -65.35
CA GLU A 227 21.19 35.37 -64.89
C GLU A 227 21.09 35.41 -63.36
N ILE A 228 21.43 34.30 -62.68
CA ILE A 228 21.48 34.26 -61.22
C ILE A 228 22.51 35.25 -60.67
N GLU A 229 23.68 35.35 -61.29
CA GLU A 229 24.73 36.28 -60.87
C GLU A 229 24.30 37.73 -61.07
N LYS A 230 23.71 38.05 -62.23
CA LYS A 230 23.14 39.38 -62.50
C LYS A 230 22.00 39.74 -61.55
N LEU A 231 21.13 38.79 -61.21
CA LEU A 231 20.06 38.99 -60.22
C LEU A 231 20.62 39.19 -58.81
N LYS A 232 21.70 38.49 -58.45
CA LYS A 232 22.40 38.71 -57.17
C LYS A 232 23.02 40.11 -57.10
N GLU A 233 23.67 40.57 -58.18
CA GLU A 233 24.22 41.93 -58.25
C GLU A 233 23.13 42.99 -58.13
N GLN A 234 22.02 42.82 -58.85
CA GLN A 234 20.86 43.72 -58.74
C GLN A 234 20.27 43.72 -57.34
N LEU A 235 20.15 42.55 -56.70
CA LEU A 235 19.66 42.44 -55.33
C LEU A 235 20.61 43.15 -54.35
N GLN A 236 21.92 42.97 -54.51
CA GLN A 236 22.94 43.59 -53.66
C GLN A 236 22.96 45.11 -53.82
N LEU A 237 22.81 45.60 -55.05
CA LEU A 237 22.66 47.04 -55.33
C LEU A 237 21.37 47.60 -54.73
N THR A 238 20.24 46.91 -54.89
CA THR A 238 18.96 47.35 -54.32
C THR A 238 19.02 47.36 -52.79
N LYS A 239 19.69 46.36 -52.20
CA LYS A 239 19.90 46.28 -50.75
C LYS A 239 20.75 47.45 -50.24
N SER A 240 21.85 47.78 -50.92
CA SER A 240 22.69 48.92 -50.52
C SER A 240 21.97 50.26 -50.70
N GLN A 241 21.14 50.41 -51.74
CA GLN A 241 20.28 51.58 -51.90
C GLN A 241 19.26 51.69 -50.76
N LEU A 242 18.60 50.59 -50.39
CA LEU A 242 17.66 50.57 -49.27
C LEU A 242 18.35 50.90 -47.94
N GLU A 243 19.55 50.35 -47.69
CA GLU A 243 20.33 50.63 -46.48
C GLU A 243 20.78 52.10 -46.44
N ALA A 244 21.18 52.67 -47.58
CA ALA A 244 21.52 54.08 -47.69
C ALA A 244 20.29 54.97 -47.49
N GLU A 245 19.13 54.61 -48.03
CA GLU A 245 17.86 55.31 -47.77
C GLU A 245 17.45 55.20 -46.31
N GLN A 246 17.56 54.02 -45.68
CA GLN A 246 17.28 53.83 -44.25
C GLN A 246 18.21 54.68 -43.38
N GLN A 247 19.52 54.70 -43.68
CA GLN A 247 20.48 55.55 -42.98
C GLN A 247 20.19 57.04 -43.21
N ALA A 248 19.87 57.45 -44.45
CA ALA A 248 19.48 58.82 -44.75
C ALA A 248 18.19 59.23 -44.04
N ASN A 249 17.23 58.30 -43.92
CA ASN A 249 15.98 58.51 -43.21
C ASN A 249 16.22 58.59 -41.69
N MET A 250 17.10 57.76 -41.12
CA MET A 250 17.54 57.87 -39.72
C MET A 250 18.27 59.20 -39.43
N VAL A 251 19.10 59.69 -40.36
CA VAL A 251 19.74 61.01 -40.26
C VAL A 251 18.72 62.16 -40.39
N ARG A 252 17.69 61.99 -41.23
CA ARG A 252 16.57 62.95 -41.32
C ARG A 252 15.72 62.94 -40.04
N PHE A 253 15.37 61.78 -39.50
CA PHE A 253 14.64 61.65 -38.23
C PHE A 253 15.43 62.26 -37.05
N SER A 254 16.74 62.06 -36.97
CA SER A 254 17.58 62.69 -35.94
C SER A 254 17.70 64.21 -36.11
N LYS A 255 17.70 64.74 -37.35
CA LYS A 255 17.60 66.19 -37.58
C LYS A 255 16.24 66.78 -37.22
N VAL A 256 15.13 66.06 -37.44
CA VAL A 256 13.77 66.50 -37.08
C VAL A 256 13.51 66.44 -35.56
N ILE A 257 14.19 65.53 -34.84
CA ILE A 257 14.13 65.45 -33.37
C ILE A 257 15.12 66.43 -32.70
N GLY A 258 16.14 66.90 -33.41
CA GLY A 258 17.17 67.86 -32.94
C GLY A 258 16.89 69.34 -33.21
N THR A 259 15.79 69.68 -33.88
CA THR A 259 15.30 71.07 -34.02
C THR A 259 13.92 71.18 -33.37
N LYS A 260 13.91 71.24 -32.05
CA LYS A 260 12.93 71.97 -31.25
C LYS A 260 13.53 73.31 -30.87
#